data_AF-A0A1W5ZWB2-F1
#
_entry.id   AF-A0A1W5ZWB2-F1
#
_cell.length_a   1.000
_cell.length_b   1.000
_cell.length_c   1.000
_cell.angle_alpha   90.00
_cell.angle_beta   90.00
_cell.angle_gamma   90.00
#
_symmetry.space_group_name_H-M   'P 1'
#
loop_
_entity.id
_entity.type
_entity.pdbx_description
1 polymer ?
#
loop_
_entity_poly.entity_id
_entity_poly.type
_entity_poly.pdbx_seq_one_letter_code
_entity_poly.pdbx_strand_id
1 'polypeptide(L)'
;MKTDHERAIEIFHHELTNHPNFKQVEFKKVTGLPFVYLTAEEDISQKDIEVTLKVSAARAMRGKRLTLAMSYVRNDQALYVYRVRFLVPQRKMFCCGNLCDDCIRFTQP
;
A
#
# COMPACT_ATOMS: atom_id res chain seq x y z
N MET A 1 11.66 -18.92 -0.33
CA MET A 1 12.30 -17.70 -0.85
C MET A 1 11.22 -16.65 -1.04
N LYS A 2 11.32 -15.46 -0.42
CA LYS A 2 10.30 -14.40 -0.56
C LYS A 2 10.44 -13.68 -1.90
N THR A 3 9.32 -13.41 -2.54
CA THR A 3 9.19 -12.60 -3.76
C THR A 3 9.52 -11.13 -3.47
N ASP A 4 9.81 -10.36 -4.53
CA ASP A 4 10.01 -8.91 -4.41
C ASP A 4 8.77 -8.21 -3.85
N HIS A 5 7.58 -8.69 -4.21
CA HIS A 5 6.31 -8.16 -3.70
C HIS A 5 6.18 -8.36 -2.18
N GLU A 6 6.41 -9.57 -1.69
CA GLU A 6 6.37 -9.89 -0.25
C GLU A 6 7.41 -9.08 0.53
N ARG A 7 8.64 -8.99 0.01
CA ARG A 7 9.70 -8.17 0.63
C ARG A 7 9.34 -6.69 0.69
N ALA A 8 8.71 -6.15 -0.36
CA ALA A 8 8.27 -4.75 -0.35
C ALA A 8 7.17 -4.50 0.69
N ILE A 9 6.20 -5.40 0.81
CA ILE A 9 5.16 -5.30 1.84
C ILE A 9 5.78 -5.31 3.24
N GLU A 10 6.73 -6.19 3.51
CA GLU A 10 7.39 -6.28 4.82
C GLU A 10 8.19 -5.02 5.16
N ILE A 11 8.96 -4.49 4.22
CA ILE A 11 9.70 -3.23 4.43
C ILE A 11 8.73 -2.07 4.65
N PHE A 12 7.64 -2.01 3.87
CA PHE A 12 6.64 -0.97 4.00
C PHE A 12 5.92 -1.02 5.34
N HIS A 13 5.54 -2.22 5.79
CA HIS A 13 4.97 -2.44 7.12
C HIS A 13 5.93 -1.97 8.20
N HIS A 14 7.19 -2.40 8.14
CA HIS A 14 8.21 -2.00 9.11
C HIS A 14 8.44 -0.49 9.15
N GLU A 15 8.55 0.17 7.99
CA GLU A 15 8.73 1.63 7.92
C GLU A 15 7.56 2.38 8.55
N LEU A 16 6.31 1.95 8.30
CA LEU A 16 5.13 2.63 8.86
C LEU A 16 4.97 2.37 10.36
N THR A 17 5.10 1.12 10.81
CA THR A 17 4.94 0.77 12.23
C THR A 17 5.95 1.49 13.12
N ASN A 18 7.13 1.85 12.60
CA ASN A 18 8.15 2.57 13.35
C ASN A 18 8.21 4.07 13.03
N HIS A 19 7.27 4.60 12.23
CA HIS A 19 7.29 6.01 11.88
C HIS A 19 6.75 6.85 13.03
N PRO A 20 7.42 7.95 13.43
CA PRO A 20 6.98 8.81 14.53
C PRO A 20 5.68 9.58 14.28
N ASN A 21 5.04 9.42 13.11
CA ASN A 21 3.79 10.13 12.80
C ASN A 21 2.55 9.28 13.15
N PHE A 22 2.75 8.04 13.57
CA PHE A 22 1.66 7.10 13.82
C PHE A 22 1.77 6.48 15.21
N LYS A 23 0.71 6.66 16.01
CA LYS A 23 0.52 5.96 17.28
C LYS A 23 0.32 4.46 17.07
N GLN A 24 -0.39 4.12 16.01
CA GLN A 24 -0.74 2.73 15.69
C GLN A 24 -0.88 2.55 14.17
N VAL A 25 -0.38 1.41 13.69
CA VAL A 25 -0.50 0.98 12.30
C VAL A 25 -1.04 -0.44 12.27
N GLU A 26 -2.10 -0.68 11.51
CA GLU A 26 -2.70 -1.99 11.33
C GLU A 26 -2.94 -2.31 9.85
N PHE A 27 -2.52 -3.49 9.42
CA PHE A 27 -2.71 -3.97 8.06
C PHE A 27 -3.82 -5.01 8.04
N LYS A 28 -4.85 -4.79 7.21
CA LYS A 28 -5.96 -5.73 7.03
C LYS A 28 -6.09 -6.15 5.58
N LYS A 29 -6.43 -7.41 5.37
CA LYS A 29 -6.87 -7.92 4.07
C LYS A 29 -8.38 -8.15 4.14
N VAL A 30 -9.14 -7.38 3.38
CA VAL A 30 -10.60 -7.52 3.28
C VAL A 30 -10.92 -7.90 1.84
N THR A 31 -11.61 -9.04 1.66
CA THR A 31 -11.97 -9.60 0.34
C THR A 31 -10.81 -9.65 -0.66
N GLY A 32 -9.61 -9.98 -0.18
CA GLY A 32 -8.41 -10.05 -1.02
C GLY A 32 -7.63 -8.74 -1.16
N LEU A 33 -8.22 -7.60 -0.79
CA LEU A 33 -7.62 -6.28 -0.95
C LEU A 33 -6.87 -5.82 0.32
N PRO A 34 -5.65 -5.28 0.17
CA PRO A 34 -4.87 -4.76 1.30
C PRO A 34 -5.29 -3.34 1.70
N PHE A 35 -5.55 -3.16 2.98
CA PHE A 35 -5.84 -1.88 3.62
C PHE A 35 -4.85 -1.61 4.74
N VAL A 36 -4.51 -0.34 4.90
CA VAL A 36 -3.66 0.18 5.97
C VAL A 36 -4.49 1.16 6.79
N TYR A 37 -4.59 0.88 8.07
CA TYR A 37 -5.24 1.69 9.09
C TYR A 37 -4.14 2.39 9.87
N LEU A 38 -4.21 3.72 9.92
CA LEU A 38 -3.18 4.57 10.49
C LEU A 38 -3.83 5.48 11.53
N THR A 39 -3.51 5.27 12.80
CA THR A 39 -3.86 6.22 13.86
C THR A 39 -2.72 7.23 13.95
N ALA A 40 -2.97 8.46 13.50
CA ALA A 40 -1.97 9.51 13.45
C ALA A 40 -1.67 10.08 14.84
N GLU A 41 -0.45 10.62 14.99
CA GLU A 41 -0.12 11.53 16.08
C GLU A 41 -0.92 12.85 15.98
N GLU A 42 -0.87 13.64 17.04
CA GLU A 42 -1.49 14.98 17.06
C GLU A 42 -0.85 15.90 16.01
N ASP A 43 -1.64 16.83 15.47
CA ASP A 43 -1.25 17.81 14.45
C ASP A 43 -0.72 17.25 13.11
N ILE A 44 -0.87 15.94 12.87
CA ILE A 44 -0.53 15.33 11.59
C ILE A 44 -1.68 15.51 10.60
N SER A 45 -1.44 16.23 9.51
CA SER A 45 -2.45 16.40 8.46
C SER A 45 -2.54 15.16 7.57
N GLN A 46 -3.69 14.96 6.91
CA GLN A 46 -3.84 13.90 5.90
C GLN A 46 -2.73 13.96 4.82
N LYS A 47 -2.31 15.17 4.43
CA LYS A 47 -1.26 15.36 3.43
C LYS A 47 0.09 14.82 3.91
N ASP A 48 0.42 15.01 5.18
CA ASP A 48 1.65 14.49 5.78
C ASP A 48 1.62 12.95 5.81
N ILE A 49 0.46 12.36 6.13
CA ILE A 49 0.26 10.90 6.06
C ILE A 49 0.48 10.39 4.65
N GLU A 50 -0.09 11.04 3.64
CA GLU A 50 0.08 10.65 2.24
C GLU A 50 1.54 10.76 1.77
N VAL A 51 2.26 11.79 2.24
CA VAL A 51 3.70 11.95 1.98
C VAL A 51 4.47 10.80 2.62
N THR A 52 4.23 10.51 3.90
CA THR A 52 4.86 9.39 4.60
C THR A 52 4.60 8.06 3.88
N LEU A 53 3.34 7.77 3.51
CA LEU A 53 2.99 6.57 2.76
C LEU A 53 3.75 6.47 1.43
N LYS A 54 3.81 7.55 0.65
CA LYS A 54 4.54 7.57 -0.63
C LYS A 54 6.05 7.35 -0.42
N VAL A 55 6.65 7.99 0.58
CA VAL A 55 8.09 7.86 0.88
C VAL A 55 8.42 6.45 1.36
N SER A 56 7.66 5.91 2.32
CA SER A 56 7.85 4.54 2.81
C SER A 56 7.65 3.51 1.70
N ALA A 57 6.65 3.69 0.83
CA ALA A 57 6.45 2.83 -0.33
C ALA A 57 7.62 2.92 -1.32
N ALA A 58 8.13 4.12 -1.61
CA ALA A 58 9.29 4.31 -2.49
C ALA A 58 10.54 3.62 -1.95
N ARG A 59 10.78 3.68 -0.63
CA ARG A 59 11.88 2.94 0.04
C ARG A 59 11.69 1.43 -0.09
N ALA A 60 10.49 0.93 0.18
CA ALA A 60 10.17 -0.48 0.07
C ALA A 60 10.36 -1.04 -1.36
N MET A 61 10.04 -0.25 -2.37
CA MET A 61 10.18 -0.61 -3.78
C MET A 61 11.60 -0.46 -4.32
N ARG A 62 12.55 0.14 -3.58
CA ARG A 62 13.91 0.37 -4.08
C ARG A 62 14.56 -0.92 -4.59
N GLY A 63 15.08 -0.87 -5.81
CA GLY A 63 15.70 -2.01 -6.51
C GLY A 63 14.70 -3.04 -7.08
N LYS A 64 13.40 -2.84 -6.90
CA LYS A 64 12.35 -3.77 -7.35
C LYS A 64 11.57 -3.12 -8.48
N ARG A 65 11.11 -3.95 -9.43
CA ARG A 65 10.17 -3.49 -10.44
C ARG A 65 8.78 -3.63 -9.86
N LEU A 66 8.30 -2.61 -9.16
CA LEU A 66 6.96 -2.54 -8.58
C LEU A 66 6.38 -1.14 -8.83
N THR A 67 5.07 -1.04 -8.91
CA THR A 67 4.33 0.22 -8.99
C THR A 67 3.42 0.36 -7.77
N LEU A 68 3.41 1.53 -7.14
CA LEU A 68 2.48 1.84 -6.06
C LEU A 68 1.11 2.23 -6.64
N ALA A 69 0.06 1.53 -6.21
CA ALA A 69 -1.32 1.96 -6.38
C ALA A 69 -1.92 2.23 -4.99
N MET A 70 -2.22 3.49 -4.72
CA MET A 70 -2.71 3.95 -3.42
C MET A 70 -3.99 4.76 -3.60
N SER A 71 -4.99 4.52 -2.76
CA SER A 71 -6.23 5.30 -2.74
C SER A 71 -6.70 5.53 -1.30
N TYR A 72 -7.03 6.77 -0.98
CA TYR A 72 -7.71 7.13 0.26
C TYR A 72 -9.10 6.50 0.29
N VAL A 73 -9.52 5.98 1.44
CA VAL A 73 -10.82 5.32 1.62
C VAL A 73 -11.72 6.16 2.51
N ARG A 74 -11.26 6.48 3.72
CA ARG A 74 -12.00 7.26 4.72
C ARG A 74 -11.10 7.67 5.88
N ASN A 75 -11.62 8.54 6.73
CA ASN A 75 -11.07 8.83 8.05
C ASN A 75 -12.19 8.86 9.10
N ASP A 76 -11.78 8.75 10.36
CA ASP A 76 -12.58 9.03 11.54
C ASP A 76 -11.66 9.56 12.64
N GLN A 77 -11.83 10.84 13.01
CA GLN A 77 -10.92 11.56 13.92
C GLN A 77 -9.44 11.44 13.47
N ALA A 78 -8.60 10.78 14.26
CA ALA A 78 -7.18 10.55 13.97
C ALA A 78 -6.91 9.24 13.19
N LEU A 79 -7.93 8.44 12.92
CA LEU A 79 -7.81 7.19 12.16
C LEU A 79 -7.99 7.46 10.67
N TYR A 80 -7.00 7.06 9.87
CA TYR A 80 -7.04 7.15 8.41
C TYR A 80 -6.93 5.76 7.78
N VAL A 81 -7.71 5.53 6.74
CA VAL A 81 -7.75 4.25 6.03
C VAL A 81 -7.37 4.46 4.57
N TYR A 82 -6.34 3.73 4.15
CA TYR A 82 -5.87 3.71 2.77
C TYR A 82 -5.89 2.29 2.22
N ARG A 83 -6.19 2.16 0.93
CA ARG A 83 -5.89 0.94 0.17
C ARG A 83 -4.54 1.11 -0.49
N VAL A 84 -3.59 0.21 -0.22
CA VAL A 84 -2.21 0.29 -0.73
C VAL A 84 -1.82 -1.02 -1.39
N ARG A 85 -1.52 -1.00 -2.69
CA ARG A 85 -1.08 -2.16 -3.47
C ARG A 85 0.28 -1.90 -4.11
N PHE A 86 1.16 -2.88 -4.00
CA PHE A 86 2.37 -2.95 -4.82
C PHE A 86 2.08 -3.85 -6.03
N LEU A 87 2.05 -3.28 -7.22
CA LEU A 87 1.73 -3.98 -8.46
C LEU A 87 3.02 -4.45 -9.13
N VAL A 88 3.05 -5.70 -9.57
CA VAL A 88 4.13 -6.24 -10.41
C VAL A 88 3.94 -5.78 -11.88
N PRO A 89 5.03 -5.59 -12.65
CA PRO A 89 4.96 -5.21 -14.05
C PRO A 89 4.09 -6.19 -14.85
N GLN A 90 3.17 -5.66 -15.64
CA GLN A 90 2.20 -6.43 -16.41
C GLN A 90 2.78 -7.16 -17.64
N ARG A 91 3.99 -7.74 -17.56
CA ARG A 91 4.58 -8.48 -18.69
C ARG A 91 3.82 -9.77 -19.05
N LYS A 92 2.87 -10.21 -18.22
CA LYS A 92 2.00 -11.38 -18.48
C LYS A 92 0.59 -11.27 -17.86
N MET A 93 -0.06 -10.11 -17.87
CA MET A 93 -1.42 -9.99 -17.32
C MET A 93 -2.34 -9.16 -18.20
N PHE A 94 -2.71 -9.70 -19.35
CA PHE A 94 -4.02 -9.39 -19.90
C PHE A 94 -5.06 -10.27 -19.21
N CYS A 95 -6.19 -9.68 -18.80
CA CYS A 95 -7.33 -10.44 -18.31
C CYS A 95 -7.81 -11.38 -19.41
N CYS A 96 -7.52 -12.68 -19.26
CA CYS A 96 -7.99 -13.72 -20.17
C CYS A 96 -9.42 -14.18 -19.86
N GLY A 97 -10.07 -13.63 -18.83
CA GLY A 97 -11.43 -14.01 -18.41
C GLY A 97 -11.52 -15.17 -17.42
N ASN A 98 -10.39 -15.74 -16.97
CA ASN A 98 -10.37 -16.97 -16.13
C ASN A 98 -10.28 -16.72 -14.61
N LEU A 99 -10.66 -15.54 -14.10
CA LEU A 99 -10.71 -15.25 -12.65
C LEU A 99 -9.38 -15.53 -11.89
N CYS A 100 -8.23 -15.19 -12.47
CA CYS A 100 -6.94 -15.39 -11.79
C CYS A 100 -6.75 -14.37 -10.64
N ASP A 101 -6.16 -14.82 -9.53
CA ASP A 101 -5.96 -14.05 -8.29
C ASP A 101 -5.17 -12.74 -8.48
N ASP A 102 -4.30 -12.69 -9.49
CA ASP A 102 -3.44 -11.53 -9.78
C ASP A 102 -3.97 -10.60 -10.88
N CYS A 103 -5.14 -10.90 -11.48
CA CYS A 103 -5.61 -10.15 -12.63
C CYS A 103 -5.99 -8.70 -12.28
N ILE A 104 -5.52 -7.73 -13.08
CA ILE A 104 -5.89 -6.32 -12.94
C ILE A 104 -6.56 -5.80 -14.22
N ARG A 105 -7.63 -5.02 -14.05
CA ARG A 105 -8.34 -4.39 -15.17
C ARG A 105 -7.41 -3.39 -15.86
N PHE A 106 -7.25 -3.52 -17.17
CA PHE A 106 -6.59 -2.51 -17.98
C PHE A 106 -7.40 -1.21 -17.92
N THR A 107 -6.82 -0.16 -17.34
CA THR A 107 -7.35 1.20 -17.41
C THR A 107 -6.50 1.96 -18.43
N GLN A 108 -7.15 2.52 -19.46
CA GLN A 108 -6.46 3.34 -20.46
C GLN A 108 -5.77 4.55 -19.77
N PRO A 109 -4.63 5.01 -20.30
CA PRO A 109 -3.87 6.14 -19.76
C PRO A 109 -4.62 7.46 -19.84
#